data_AF-A0A2D8EW85-F1
#
_entry.id   AF-A0A2D8EW85-F1
#
_cell.length_a   1.000
_cell.length_b   1.000
_cell.length_c   1.000
_cell.angle_alpha   90.00
_cell.angle_beta   90.00
_cell.angle_gamma   90.00
#
_symmetry.space_group_name_H-M   'P 1'
#
loop_
_entity.id
_entity.type
_entity.pdbx_description
1 polymer ?
#
loop_
_entity_poly.entity_id
_entity_poly.type
_entity_poly.pdbx_seq_one_letter_code
_entity_poly.pdbx_strand_id
1 'polypeptide(L)'
;MSNVTDVLNDIDNNVAYYNPSEDTSGKKYATIEEGSYEATVSKLTIKKDIVVRNQYLSDIFEATYKLDDERYPDLKGREVKSKGYFRFKTPDKKKYPKLEDNQGNNKGYMIFAEACGFEMQKDDQGRYLLPMVMESDIAGNPVTIKVVHDKWTDQSGDERITPTAINVFKSNRKVDKPVTEDELPF
;
A
#
# COMPACT_ATOMS: atom_id res chain seq x y z
N MET A 1 -35.21 -13.49 -43.54
CA MET A 1 -33.89 -14.07 -43.25
C MET A 1 -32.94 -12.90 -43.11
N SER A 2 -32.66 -12.50 -41.87
CA SER A 2 -31.74 -11.41 -41.57
C SER A 2 -30.32 -11.93 -41.74
N ASN A 3 -29.55 -11.32 -42.64
CA ASN A 3 -28.21 -11.77 -42.98
C ASN A 3 -27.30 -11.64 -41.76
N VAL A 4 -26.65 -12.75 -41.40
CA VAL A 4 -25.59 -12.84 -40.37
C VAL A 4 -24.43 -11.87 -40.68
N THR A 5 -24.33 -11.41 -41.92
CA THR A 5 -23.33 -10.45 -42.40
C THR A 5 -23.51 -9.03 -41.85
N ASP A 6 -24.73 -8.61 -41.50
CA ASP A 6 -24.97 -7.25 -40.98
C ASP A 6 -24.69 -7.13 -39.48
N VAL A 7 -24.67 -8.25 -38.75
CA VAL A 7 -24.33 -8.30 -37.32
C VAL A 7 -22.82 -8.26 -37.07
N LEU A 8 -22.00 -8.61 -38.08
CA LEU A 8 -20.54 -8.63 -37.97
C LEU A 8 -19.88 -7.26 -38.24
N ASN A 9 -20.60 -6.32 -38.85
CA ASN A 9 -20.07 -4.98 -39.17
C ASN A 9 -20.28 -3.95 -38.05
N ASP A 10 -20.99 -4.30 -36.98
CA ASP A 10 -21.31 -3.40 -35.85
C ASP A 10 -20.61 -3.82 -34.54
N ILE A 11 -19.70 -4.80 -34.62
CA ILE A 11 -18.88 -5.24 -33.49
C ILE A 11 -17.52 -4.52 -33.56
N ASP A 12 -17.36 -3.59 -32.63
CA ASP A 12 -16.11 -3.00 -32.16
C ASP A 12 -15.34 -2.05 -33.09
N ASN A 13 -15.66 -0.76 -32.99
CA ASN A 13 -14.65 0.31 -33.08
C ASN A 13 -13.83 0.46 -31.78
N ASN A 14 -13.88 -0.53 -30.87
CA ASN A 14 -13.15 -0.56 -29.60
C ASN A 14 -12.30 -1.84 -29.48
N VAL A 15 -11.64 -2.24 -30.57
CA VAL A 15 -10.75 -3.40 -30.55
C VAL A 15 -9.44 -3.00 -29.87
N ALA A 16 -9.23 -3.52 -28.66
CA ALA A 16 -7.95 -3.43 -27.97
C ALA A 16 -7.06 -4.62 -28.36
N TYR A 17 -5.91 -4.34 -28.98
CA TYR A 17 -4.93 -5.36 -29.35
C TYR A 17 -3.81 -5.43 -28.31
N TYR A 18 -3.40 -6.66 -27.95
CA TYR A 18 -2.20 -6.90 -27.17
C TYR A 18 -1.04 -7.30 -28.10
N ASN A 19 0.08 -6.57 -28.07
CA ASN A 19 1.27 -6.87 -28.88
C ASN A 19 2.42 -7.40 -27.99
N PRO A 20 2.69 -8.71 -28.00
CA PRO A 20 3.74 -9.31 -27.18
C PRO A 20 5.17 -8.83 -27.50
N SER A 21 5.41 -8.30 -28.72
CA SER A 21 6.73 -7.80 -29.10
C SER A 21 7.03 -6.38 -28.59
N GLU A 22 5.98 -5.64 -28.24
CA GLU A 22 6.04 -4.31 -27.60
C GLU A 22 5.87 -4.42 -26.08
N ASP A 23 5.72 -5.65 -25.58
CA ASP A 23 5.55 -5.93 -24.18
C ASP A 23 6.88 -5.77 -23.42
N THR A 24 7.14 -4.53 -23.01
CA THR A 24 8.29 -4.17 -22.17
C THR A 24 8.21 -4.76 -20.76
N SER A 25 7.12 -5.43 -20.40
CA SER A 25 7.00 -6.13 -19.12
C SER A 25 7.98 -7.31 -19.01
N GLY A 26 8.45 -7.86 -20.14
CA GLY A 26 9.46 -8.93 -20.23
C GLY A 26 10.71 -8.73 -19.37
N LYS A 27 11.20 -7.49 -19.22
CA LYS A 27 12.35 -7.15 -18.35
C LYS A 27 11.95 -6.80 -16.91
N LYS A 28 10.65 -6.58 -16.64
CA LYS A 28 10.06 -6.26 -15.33
C LYS A 28 9.56 -7.50 -14.56
N TYR A 29 9.70 -8.70 -15.12
CA TYR A 29 9.30 -9.97 -14.50
C TYR A 29 10.38 -10.65 -13.65
N ALA A 30 11.47 -9.97 -13.29
CA ALA A 30 12.23 -10.46 -12.15
C ALA A 30 11.28 -10.46 -10.94
N THR A 31 11.01 -11.61 -10.31
CA THR A 31 10.23 -11.60 -9.08
C THR A 31 11.03 -10.81 -8.04
N ILE A 32 10.37 -9.90 -7.30
CA ILE A 32 11.05 -9.23 -6.18
C ILE A 32 11.24 -10.31 -5.12
N GLU A 33 12.47 -10.73 -4.92
CA GLU A 33 12.79 -11.77 -3.93
C GLU A 33 12.41 -11.34 -2.52
N GLU A 34 12.16 -12.30 -1.64
CA GLU A 34 11.93 -11.98 -0.24
C GLU A 34 13.19 -11.36 0.36
N GLY A 35 13.02 -10.31 1.17
CA GLY A 35 14.16 -9.58 1.67
C GLY A 35 13.81 -8.24 2.31
N SER A 36 14.86 -7.52 2.70
CA SER A 36 14.74 -6.16 3.23
C SER A 36 15.29 -5.17 2.23
N TYR A 37 14.46 -4.22 1.83
CA TYR A 37 14.77 -3.28 0.77
C TYR A 37 14.59 -1.85 1.26
N GLU A 38 15.50 -0.99 0.81
CA GLU A 38 15.30 0.44 0.87
C GLU A 38 14.23 0.87 -0.14
N ALA A 39 13.27 1.66 0.33
CA ALA A 39 12.16 2.17 -0.47
C ALA A 39 11.75 3.59 -0.04
N THR A 40 10.95 4.23 -0.87
CA THR A 40 10.29 5.50 -0.57
C THR A 40 8.77 5.29 -0.60
N VAL A 41 8.04 5.89 0.33
CA VAL A 41 6.57 5.85 0.31
C VAL A 41 6.06 6.61 -0.92
N SER A 42 5.32 5.92 -1.79
CA SER A 42 4.82 6.47 -3.06
C SER A 42 3.35 6.90 -2.95
N LYS A 43 2.52 6.06 -2.33
CA LYS A 43 1.07 6.25 -2.27
C LYS A 43 0.49 5.66 -0.98
N LEU A 44 -0.61 6.22 -0.48
CA LEU A 44 -1.36 5.70 0.65
C LEU A 44 -2.86 5.65 0.34
N THR A 45 -3.43 4.45 0.38
CA THR A 45 -4.90 4.26 0.29
C THR A 45 -5.47 4.02 1.69
N ILE A 46 -6.51 4.76 2.07
CA ILE A 46 -7.14 4.65 3.40
C ILE A 46 -8.57 4.14 3.24
N LYS A 47 -8.86 2.96 3.80
CA LYS A 47 -10.21 2.40 3.91
C LYS A 47 -10.75 2.70 5.30
N LYS A 48 -11.75 3.57 5.41
CA LYS A 48 -12.30 4.03 6.70
C LYS A 48 -13.45 3.15 7.18
N ASP A 49 -13.60 3.07 8.50
CA ASP A 49 -14.76 2.44 9.16
C ASP A 49 -15.05 0.99 8.72
N ILE A 50 -13.98 0.21 8.49
CA ILE A 50 -14.08 -1.19 8.08
C ILE A 50 -14.36 -2.06 9.30
N VAL A 51 -15.38 -2.92 9.19
CA VAL A 51 -15.67 -3.94 10.20
C VAL A 51 -14.82 -5.18 9.93
N VAL A 52 -13.83 -5.41 10.77
CA VAL A 52 -12.88 -6.53 10.67
C VAL A 52 -13.41 -7.71 11.48
N ARG A 53 -13.43 -8.89 10.86
CA ARG A 53 -13.91 -10.15 11.48
C ARG A 53 -15.32 -10.04 12.09
N ASN A 54 -16.17 -9.18 11.51
CA ASN A 54 -17.52 -8.88 12.02
C ASN A 54 -17.58 -8.38 13.48
N GLN A 55 -16.45 -7.93 14.05
CA GLN A 55 -16.34 -7.66 15.49
C GLN A 55 -15.67 -6.32 15.82
N TYR A 56 -14.72 -5.86 15.01
CA TYR A 56 -13.88 -4.71 15.36
C TYR A 56 -13.95 -3.61 14.31
N LEU A 57 -13.99 -2.35 14.75
CA LEU A 57 -13.97 -1.19 13.85
C LEU A 57 -12.52 -0.73 13.60
N SER A 58 -12.11 -0.64 12.34
CA SER A 58 -10.75 -0.22 11.96
C SER A 58 -10.75 0.69 10.74
N ASP A 59 -9.80 1.61 10.70
CA ASP A 59 -9.31 2.16 9.44
C ASP A 59 -8.14 1.28 8.95
N ILE A 60 -8.04 1.02 7.64
CA ILE A 60 -6.98 0.20 7.03
C ILE A 60 -6.16 1.08 6.09
N PHE A 61 -4.84 1.11 6.32
CA PHE A 61 -3.89 1.95 5.62
C PHE A 61 -3.02 1.09 4.70
N GLU A 62 -3.24 1.18 3.39
CA GLU A 62 -2.52 0.44 2.36
C GLU A 62 -1.48 1.35 1.71
N ALA A 63 -0.25 1.30 2.22
CA ALA A 63 0.89 2.00 1.63
C ALA A 63 1.43 1.23 0.41
N THR A 64 1.87 1.99 -0.59
CA THR A 64 2.66 1.52 -1.74
C THR A 64 4.04 2.13 -1.65
N TYR A 65 5.06 1.30 -1.80
CA TYR A 65 6.46 1.67 -1.67
C TYR A 65 7.16 1.53 -3.00
N LYS A 66 7.93 2.55 -3.39
CA LYS A 66 8.77 2.53 -4.58
C LYS A 66 10.19 2.15 -4.17
N LEU A 67 10.70 1.04 -4.68
CA LEU A 67 12.05 0.55 -4.38
C LEU A 67 13.11 1.52 -4.92
N ASP A 68 14.12 1.82 -4.12
CA ASP A 68 15.22 2.71 -4.46
C ASP A 68 16.55 2.26 -3.82
N ASP A 69 16.66 0.96 -3.55
CA ASP A 69 17.82 0.31 -2.97
C ASP A 69 18.99 0.19 -3.97
N GLU A 70 20.10 0.85 -3.66
CA GLU A 70 21.31 0.84 -4.50
C GLU A 70 21.95 -0.55 -4.64
N ARG A 71 21.68 -1.46 -3.70
CA ARG A 71 22.14 -2.85 -3.77
C ARG A 71 21.46 -3.64 -4.88
N TYR A 72 20.30 -3.16 -5.35
CA TYR A 72 19.45 -3.83 -6.34
C TYR A 72 18.99 -2.83 -7.43
N PRO A 73 19.92 -2.34 -8.28
CA PRO A 73 19.61 -1.29 -9.26
C PRO A 73 18.51 -1.69 -10.26
N ASP A 74 18.39 -2.98 -10.60
CA ASP A 74 17.35 -3.50 -11.51
C ASP A 74 15.94 -3.47 -10.90
N LEU A 75 15.83 -3.35 -9.57
CA LEU A 75 14.55 -3.24 -8.86
C LEU A 75 14.12 -1.78 -8.68
N LYS A 76 15.00 -0.81 -8.99
CA LYS A 76 14.73 0.61 -8.78
C LYS A 76 13.48 1.07 -9.53
N GLY A 77 12.61 1.76 -8.81
CA GLY A 77 11.35 2.28 -9.32
C GLY A 77 10.19 1.28 -9.35
N ARG A 78 10.42 0.01 -9.00
CA ARG A 78 9.33 -0.96 -8.86
C ARG A 78 8.52 -0.70 -7.60
N GLU A 79 7.25 -1.06 -7.64
CA GLU A 79 6.33 -0.83 -6.54
C GLU A 79 6.00 -2.11 -5.79
N VAL A 80 5.96 -2.02 -4.46
CA VAL A 80 5.49 -3.08 -3.56
C VAL A 80 4.37 -2.53 -2.68
N LYS A 81 3.25 -3.23 -2.62
CA LYS A 81 2.11 -2.87 -1.78
C LYS A 81 2.21 -3.53 -0.41
N SER A 82 1.74 -2.83 0.61
CA SER A 82 1.56 -3.40 1.94
C SER A 82 0.28 -4.23 2.04
N LYS A 83 0.24 -5.14 3.01
CA LYS A 83 -0.98 -5.90 3.37
C LYS A 83 -2.07 -5.05 4.07
N GLY A 84 -1.72 -3.81 4.44
CA GLY A 84 -2.57 -2.91 5.20
C GLY A 84 -2.19 -2.84 6.69
N TYR A 85 -2.08 -1.61 7.20
CA TYR A 85 -1.88 -1.33 8.62
C TYR A 85 -3.23 -0.98 9.25
N PHE A 86 -3.58 -1.68 10.33
CA PHE A 86 -4.88 -1.57 10.98
C PHE A 86 -4.81 -0.58 12.14
N ARG A 87 -5.65 0.46 12.06
CA ARG A 87 -5.89 1.42 13.15
C ARG A 87 -7.29 1.16 13.71
N PHE A 88 -7.36 0.29 14.71
CA PHE A 88 -8.57 -0.02 15.45
C PHE A 88 -9.01 1.17 16.31
N LYS A 89 -10.31 1.45 16.25
CA LYS A 89 -10.98 2.53 16.96
C LYS A 89 -11.92 1.94 18.01
N THR A 90 -12.13 2.69 19.09
CA THR A 90 -13.23 2.37 20.00
C THR A 90 -14.55 2.64 19.29
N PRO A 91 -15.42 1.63 19.11
CA PRO A 91 -16.67 1.82 18.38
C PRO A 91 -17.67 2.65 19.21
N ASP A 92 -18.36 3.59 18.55
CA ASP A 92 -19.52 4.24 19.16
C ASP A 92 -20.64 3.20 19.36
N LYS A 93 -20.93 2.87 20.62
CA LYS A 93 -21.93 1.86 20.99
C LYS A 93 -23.36 2.24 20.59
N LYS A 94 -23.66 3.51 20.31
CA LYS A 94 -24.97 3.91 19.77
C LYS A 94 -25.12 3.48 18.31
N LYS A 95 -24.07 3.64 17.51
CA LYS A 95 -24.05 3.29 16.08
C LYS A 95 -23.71 1.81 15.85
N TYR A 96 -22.86 1.25 16.70
CA TYR A 96 -22.29 -0.08 16.59
C TYR A 96 -22.43 -0.84 17.92
N PRO A 97 -23.65 -1.22 18.33
CA PRO A 97 -23.90 -1.78 19.66
C PRO A 97 -23.20 -3.13 19.90
N LYS A 98 -22.92 -3.89 18.84
CA LYS A 98 -22.32 -5.23 18.90
C LYS A 98 -20.81 -5.28 18.67
N LEU A 99 -20.18 -4.17 18.26
CA LEU A 99 -18.74 -4.16 17.97
C LEU A 99 -17.94 -3.98 19.27
N GLU A 100 -16.76 -4.56 19.33
CA GLU A 100 -15.87 -4.54 20.49
C GLU A 100 -14.62 -3.67 20.25
N ASP A 101 -13.97 -3.27 21.33
CA ASP A 101 -12.69 -2.56 21.25
C ASP A 101 -11.55 -3.54 20.94
N ASN A 102 -10.57 -3.08 20.17
CA ASN A 102 -9.40 -3.89 19.82
C ASN A 102 -8.12 -3.05 19.74
N GLN A 103 -8.01 -1.99 20.56
CA GLN A 103 -6.88 -1.06 20.49
C GLN A 103 -5.52 -1.72 20.78
N GLY A 104 -5.50 -2.86 21.48
CA GLY A 104 -4.29 -3.66 21.70
C GLY A 104 -3.60 -4.15 20.42
N ASN A 105 -4.32 -4.22 19.30
CA ASN A 105 -3.78 -4.65 18.01
C ASN A 105 -3.27 -3.50 17.12
N ASN A 106 -3.16 -2.28 17.66
CA ASN A 106 -2.68 -1.11 16.92
C ASN A 106 -1.15 -1.01 16.75
N LYS A 107 -0.38 -1.95 17.30
CA LYS A 107 1.09 -1.94 17.24
C LYS A 107 1.62 -1.82 15.81
N GLY A 108 0.99 -2.51 14.85
CA GLY A 108 1.41 -2.45 13.44
C GLY A 108 1.26 -1.05 12.83
N TYR A 109 0.17 -0.35 13.16
CA TYR A 109 -0.05 1.03 12.72
C TYR A 109 0.92 2.01 13.38
N MET A 110 1.20 1.83 14.67
CA MET A 110 2.18 2.64 15.40
C MET A 110 3.57 2.56 14.75
N ILE A 111 4.04 1.34 14.47
CA ILE A 111 5.33 1.12 13.80
C ILE A 111 5.35 1.76 12.41
N PHE A 112 4.25 1.67 11.66
CA PHE A 112 4.13 2.32 10.35
C PHE A 112 4.24 3.85 10.46
N ALA A 113 3.50 4.47 11.39
CA ALA A 113 3.55 5.92 11.59
C ALA A 113 4.97 6.38 12.00
N GLU A 114 5.62 5.66 12.92
CA GLU A 114 7.00 5.95 13.34
C GLU A 114 8.01 5.78 12.21
N ALA A 115 7.87 4.72 11.41
CA ALA A 115 8.73 4.49 10.25
C ALA A 115 8.58 5.61 9.21
N CYS A 116 7.37 6.19 9.09
CA CYS A 116 7.11 7.33 8.24
C CYS A 116 7.50 8.68 8.87
N GLY A 117 8.12 8.70 10.05
CA GLY A 117 8.67 9.91 10.66
C GLY A 117 7.78 10.60 11.70
N PHE A 118 6.64 10.01 12.07
CA PHE A 118 5.83 10.55 13.16
C PHE A 118 6.35 10.09 14.52
N GLU A 119 6.55 11.01 15.44
CA GLU A 119 6.86 10.68 16.83
C GLU A 119 5.57 10.48 17.61
N MET A 120 5.37 9.29 18.17
CA MET A 120 4.16 8.96 18.93
C MET A 120 4.25 9.54 20.35
N GLN A 121 3.31 10.41 20.69
CA GLN A 121 3.21 10.95 22.04
C GLN A 121 2.44 9.99 22.96
N LYS A 122 2.92 9.86 24.20
CA LYS A 122 2.22 9.15 25.25
C LYS A 122 1.28 10.10 25.99
N ASP A 123 0.12 9.60 26.37
CA ASP A 123 -0.73 10.25 27.37
C ASP A 123 -0.23 9.97 28.80
N ASP A 124 -0.89 10.58 29.78
CA ASP A 124 -0.58 10.43 31.21
C ASP A 124 -0.72 8.98 31.72
N GLN A 125 -1.38 8.11 30.95
CA GLN A 125 -1.58 6.69 31.25
C GLN A 125 -0.56 5.79 30.51
N GLY A 126 0.39 6.39 29.78
CA GLY A 126 1.43 5.69 29.02
C GLY A 126 0.96 5.11 27.68
N ARG A 127 -0.24 5.46 27.21
CA ARG A 127 -0.80 5.01 25.93
C ARG A 127 -0.36 5.93 24.81
N TYR A 128 -0.06 5.38 23.64
CA TYR A 128 0.28 6.18 22.47
C TYR A 128 -0.96 6.73 21.78
N LEU A 129 -0.98 8.05 21.54
CA LEU A 129 -1.98 8.65 20.68
C LEU A 129 -1.63 8.39 19.21
N LEU A 130 -2.50 7.67 18.51
CA LEU A 130 -2.27 7.27 17.13
C LEU A 130 -2.96 8.24 16.16
N PRO A 131 -2.21 9.10 15.45
CA PRO A 131 -2.78 10.11 14.56
C PRO A 131 -3.43 9.45 13.35
N MET A 132 -4.19 10.24 12.59
CA MET A 132 -4.61 9.84 11.25
C MET A 132 -3.57 10.35 10.26
N VAL A 133 -2.78 9.42 9.69
CA VAL A 133 -1.75 9.75 8.72
C VAL A 133 -2.38 9.95 7.34
N MET A 134 -2.04 11.03 6.64
CA MET A 134 -2.46 11.27 5.26
C MET A 134 -1.31 11.03 4.29
N GLU A 135 -1.64 10.79 3.01
CA GLU A 135 -0.63 10.58 1.96
C GLU A 135 0.34 11.76 1.86
N SER A 136 -0.18 12.99 1.94
CA SER A 136 0.59 14.24 1.93
C SER A 136 1.68 14.31 2.99
N ASP A 137 1.48 13.63 4.11
CA ASP A 137 2.40 13.71 5.25
C ASP A 137 3.58 12.73 5.11
N ILE A 138 3.41 11.68 4.30
CA ILE A 138 4.34 10.55 4.24
C ILE A 138 4.91 10.28 2.86
N ALA A 139 4.27 10.75 1.79
CA ALA A 139 4.78 10.59 0.44
C ALA A 139 6.20 11.18 0.34
N GLY A 140 7.11 10.43 -0.27
CA GLY A 140 8.51 10.80 -0.36
C GLY A 140 9.36 10.44 0.87
N ASN A 141 8.78 9.99 1.99
CA ASN A 141 9.58 9.62 3.15
C ASN A 141 10.33 8.29 2.91
N PRO A 142 11.64 8.22 3.22
CA PRO A 142 12.42 7.01 3.07
C PRO A 142 12.11 6.00 4.18
N VAL A 143 11.95 4.74 3.78
CA VAL A 143 11.65 3.62 4.67
C VAL A 143 12.46 2.39 4.25
N THR A 144 12.63 1.46 5.19
CA THR A 144 13.10 0.11 4.89
C THR A 144 11.91 -0.83 5.00
N ILE A 145 11.60 -1.59 3.95
CA ILE A 145 10.49 -2.54 3.92
C ILE A 145 10.98 -3.98 3.94
N LYS A 146 10.24 -4.86 4.59
CA LYS A 146 10.42 -6.31 4.49
C LYS A 146 9.38 -6.86 3.51
N VAL A 147 9.87 -7.42 2.40
CA VAL A 147 9.07 -8.04 1.36
C VAL A 147 9.03 -9.54 1.58
N VAL A 148 7.84 -10.11 1.46
CA VAL A 148 7.59 -11.57 1.42
C VAL A 148 6.66 -11.91 0.27
N HIS A 149 6.63 -13.17 -0.12
CA HIS A 149 5.75 -13.69 -1.16
C HIS A 149 4.41 -14.10 -0.54
N ASP A 150 3.37 -13.32 -0.79
CA ASP A 150 2.01 -13.68 -0.43
C ASP A 150 1.45 -14.63 -1.49
N LYS A 151 1.09 -15.84 -1.07
CA LYS A 151 0.49 -16.87 -1.93
C LYS A 151 -1.02 -16.78 -1.84
N TRP A 152 -1.69 -16.72 -2.98
CA TRP A 152 -3.14 -16.66 -3.05
C TRP A 152 -3.64 -17.39 -4.30
N THR A 153 -4.87 -17.86 -4.27
CA THR A 153 -5.50 -18.55 -5.40
C THR A 153 -6.34 -17.56 -6.17
N ASP A 154 -6.15 -17.47 -7.48
CA ASP A 154 -6.96 -16.59 -8.33
C ASP A 154 -8.35 -17.17 -8.63
N GLN A 155 -9.15 -16.41 -9.38
CA GLN A 155 -10.51 -16.83 -9.74
C GLN A 155 -10.55 -18.08 -10.64
N SER A 156 -9.43 -18.40 -11.30
CA SER A 156 -9.28 -19.58 -12.16
C SER A 156 -8.82 -20.82 -11.39
N GLY A 157 -8.49 -20.67 -10.10
CA GLY A 157 -7.97 -21.76 -9.26
C GLY A 157 -6.45 -21.89 -9.30
N ASP A 158 -5.75 -21.00 -9.99
CA ASP A 158 -4.29 -21.06 -10.10
C ASP A 158 -3.64 -20.41 -8.89
N GLU A 159 -2.54 -21.00 -8.42
CA GLU A 159 -1.70 -20.39 -7.39
C GLU A 159 -0.95 -19.20 -7.97
N ARG A 160 -1.08 -18.05 -7.31
CA ARG A 160 -0.37 -16.81 -7.61
C ARG A 160 0.52 -16.42 -6.44
N ILE A 161 1.63 -15.79 -6.79
CA ILE A 161 2.58 -15.24 -5.83
C ILE A 161 2.67 -13.74 -6.07
N THR A 162 2.58 -12.95 -5.01
CA THR A 162 2.72 -11.50 -5.10
C THR A 162 3.68 -10.98 -4.03
N PRO A 163 4.73 -10.23 -4.39
CA PRO A 163 5.60 -9.61 -3.41
C PRO A 163 4.81 -8.55 -2.62
N THR A 164 4.81 -8.69 -1.30
CA THR A 164 4.03 -7.86 -0.37
C THR A 164 4.92 -7.38 0.76
N ALA A 165 4.80 -6.10 1.08
CA ALA A 165 5.47 -5.51 2.24
C ALA A 165 4.70 -5.85 3.52
N ILE A 166 5.32 -6.60 4.44
CA ILE A 166 4.71 -7.00 5.71
C ILE A 166 5.15 -6.14 6.89
N ASN A 167 6.39 -5.66 6.87
CA ASN A 167 6.94 -4.77 7.89
C ASN A 167 7.57 -3.57 7.23
N VAL A 168 7.58 -2.46 7.96
CA VAL A 168 8.22 -1.21 7.57
C VAL A 168 9.00 -0.69 8.77
N PHE A 169 10.17 -0.11 8.51
CA PHE A 169 11.07 0.42 9.51
C PHE A 169 11.56 1.79 9.06
N LYS A 170 11.92 2.62 10.04
CA LYS A 170 12.55 3.91 9.78
C LYS A 170 13.85 3.69 9.02
N SER A 171 13.98 4.33 7.86
CA SER A 171 15.25 4.32 7.11
C SER A 171 16.24 5.30 7.75
N ASN A 172 17.52 4.98 7.62
CA ASN A 172 18.61 5.91 7.96
C ASN A 172 18.96 6.86 6.80
N ARG A 173 18.33 6.69 5.64
CA ARG A 173 18.58 7.52 4.46
C ARG A 173 17.96 8.90 4.63
N LYS A 174 18.70 9.92 4.18
CA LYS A 174 18.16 11.26 3.95
C LYS A 174 17.81 11.35 2.47
N VAL A 175 16.55 11.59 2.16
CA VAL A 175 16.10 11.89 0.79
C VAL A 175 15.86 13.38 0.74
N ASP A 176 16.55 14.08 -0.15
CA ASP A 176 16.29 15.49 -0.40
C ASP A 176 14.87 15.60 -0.95
N LYS A 177 13.95 16.16 -0.16
CA LYS A 177 12.60 16.42 -0.65
C LYS A 177 12.71 17.44 -1.78
N PRO A 178 12.09 17.21 -2.95
CA PRO A 178 12.04 18.26 -3.96
C PRO A 178 11.34 19.47 -3.34
N VAL A 179 12.01 20.62 -3.40
CA VAL A 179 11.46 21.92 -2.97
C VAL A 179 10.15 22.11 -3.73
N THR A 180 9.03 22.14 -3.00
CA THR A 180 7.74 22.52 -3.57
C THR A 180 7.81 23.99 -3.95
N GLU A 181 7.26 24.38 -5.11
CA GLU A 181 7.36 25.74 -5.67
C GLU A 181 6.93 26.86 -4.68
N ASP A 182 6.17 26.52 -3.64
CA ASP A 182 5.75 27.42 -2.55
C ASP A 182 6.86 27.86 -1.58
N GLU A 183 8.06 27.28 -1.64
CA GLU A 183 9.20 27.63 -0.75
C GLU A 183 10.26 28.53 -1.41
N LEU A 184 10.03 29.02 -2.64
CA LEU A 184 10.95 29.95 -3.27
C LEU A 184 10.80 31.37 -2.66
N PRO A 185 11.85 31.93 -2.05
CA PRO A 185 11.82 33.34 -1.67
C PRO A 185 11.76 34.20 -2.93
N PHE A 186 10.77 35.09 -2.99
CA PHE A 186 10.62 36.11 -4.03
C PHE A 186 11.84 37.03 -4.10
#